data_AF-A0A653DGM9-F1
#
_entry.id   AF-A0A653DGM9-F1
#
_cell.length_a   1.000
_cell.length_b   1.000
_cell.length_c   1.000
_cell.angle_alpha   90.00
_cell.angle_beta   90.00
_cell.angle_gamma   90.00
#
_symmetry.space_group_name_H-M   'P 1'
#
loop_
_entity.id
_entity.type
_entity.pdbx_description
1 polymer ?
#
loop_
_entity_poly.entity_id
_entity_poly.type
_entity_poly.pdbx_seq_one_letter_code
_entity_poly.pdbx_strand_id
1 'polypeptide(L)'
;MATTTFGRFLISNINNKNSLNKLTQNVRLYSVPKESFEFIRVSKAGENKNVGIIHLNRPKVLNALCSGLMSEVAKALDHLEADSSVGAIIITGSEKVFAAGADIKEMKDNTYSTCISGNFLEQWTRVPQSYKPIIAAVNGYAVEAVEAEKMGLVSKVFPADKLLDEAVKLGEKIASNSQITNTMAKEAVNVAFETTLREGLRFEKRMFHESFEFIKVSKAGQNKNVGIIQLNRPKALNALCNGLMSEVAKALDHLEADSSVGAIIITGSEKAFAAGADIKEMKDNTYSTCISGNFLEQWTRVSQTYKPIIAAVNGYALGGGCELAMMCDIIYAGDSAKFGQPEILIGTIPGAGGTQRLTRSVGKSKAMEMVLTGCQVEAVEAEKMGLVSKVFPADKLLDEAVKLGEKIASNSQITNTMAKEAVNVAYETTLREGLRFEKRMFHGTFATKDQKEGMSAFAEKRKPNFSNQ
;
A
#
# COMPACT_ATOMS: atom_id res chain seq x y z
N MET A 1 -10.56 -19.39 12.21
CA MET A 1 -9.45 -19.39 13.19
C MET A 1 -8.17 -19.06 12.44
N ALA A 2 -7.97 -17.79 12.09
CA ALA A 2 -6.69 -17.29 11.60
C ALA A 2 -6.03 -16.58 12.79
N THR A 3 -4.93 -17.13 13.27
CA THR A 3 -4.08 -16.51 14.28
C THR A 3 -3.40 -15.31 13.65
N THR A 4 -4.05 -14.14 13.74
CA THR A 4 -3.41 -12.85 13.50
C THR A 4 -2.24 -12.74 14.47
N THR A 5 -1.04 -12.49 13.95
CA THR A 5 0.17 -12.23 14.75
C THR A 5 -0.07 -10.96 15.58
N PHE A 6 -0.67 -11.12 16.76
CA PHE A 6 -0.73 -10.03 17.73
C PHE A 6 0.72 -9.69 18.11
N GLY A 7 1.17 -8.49 17.77
CA GLY A 7 2.43 -7.94 18.28
C GLY A 7 2.47 -8.08 19.80
N ARG A 8 3.64 -8.40 20.36
CA ARG A 8 3.78 -8.52 21.82
C ARG A 8 3.90 -7.11 22.41
N PHE A 9 2.97 -6.76 23.28
CA PHE A 9 2.98 -5.50 24.02
C PHE A 9 3.62 -5.72 25.38
N LEU A 10 4.69 -4.98 25.68
CA LEU A 10 5.31 -4.90 27.00
C LEU A 10 4.94 -3.54 27.60
N ILE A 11 4.58 -3.48 28.88
CA ILE A 11 4.16 -2.22 29.52
C ILE A 11 4.89 -1.93 30.82
N SER A 12 5.04 -0.65 31.20
CA SER A 12 5.62 -0.28 32.50
C SER A 12 4.61 0.13 33.57
N ASN A 13 4.93 -0.18 34.83
CA ASN A 13 4.19 0.29 36.01
C ASN A 13 4.80 1.61 36.52
N ILE A 14 4.02 2.70 36.63
CA ILE A 14 4.50 3.99 37.14
C ILE A 14 3.56 4.48 38.26
N ASN A 15 4.07 4.48 39.50
CA ASN A 15 3.39 5.06 40.65
C ASN A 15 4.13 6.23 41.31
N ASN A 16 5.19 6.81 40.69
CA ASN A 16 5.85 7.96 41.31
C ASN A 16 6.62 8.88 40.34
N LYS A 17 6.56 10.20 40.58
CA LYS A 17 7.09 11.27 39.73
C LYS A 17 8.63 11.35 39.64
N ASN A 18 9.37 10.58 40.44
CA ASN A 18 10.83 10.73 40.57
C ASN A 18 11.68 9.68 39.82
N SER A 19 11.08 8.80 39.02
CA SER A 19 11.82 7.72 38.33
C SER A 19 12.04 7.97 36.82
N LEU A 20 11.77 9.18 36.31
CA LEU A 20 11.65 9.44 34.87
C LEU A 20 12.98 9.42 34.05
N ASN A 21 14.15 9.63 34.67
CA ASN A 21 15.42 9.84 33.95
C ASN A 21 16.21 8.55 33.58
N LYS A 22 15.60 7.36 33.54
CA LYS A 22 16.33 6.07 33.49
C LYS A 22 15.92 5.06 32.39
N LEU A 23 15.12 5.45 31.40
CA LEU A 23 14.62 4.49 30.39
C LEU A 23 15.67 4.01 29.36
N THR A 24 16.79 4.72 29.19
CA THR A 24 17.81 4.42 28.17
C THR A 24 19.22 4.19 28.72
N GLN A 25 19.42 4.28 30.04
CA GLN A 25 20.78 4.23 30.62
C GLN A 25 21.47 2.87 30.48
N ASN A 26 20.71 1.78 30.25
CA ASN A 26 21.23 0.42 30.24
C ASN A 26 21.30 -0.22 28.85
N VAL A 27 20.68 0.37 27.81
CA VAL A 27 20.73 -0.15 26.44
C VAL A 27 21.73 0.62 25.61
N ARG A 28 22.71 -0.10 25.04
CA ARG A 28 23.62 0.47 24.06
C ARG A 28 22.91 0.63 22.72
N LEU A 29 22.64 1.88 22.35
CA LEU A 29 22.02 2.24 21.07
C LEU A 29 23.07 2.62 20.03
N TYR A 30 22.88 2.14 18.80
CA TYR A 30 23.70 2.48 17.64
C TYR A 30 22.85 3.30 16.67
N SER A 31 23.28 4.53 16.38
CA SER A 31 22.59 5.39 15.41
C SER A 31 22.63 4.77 14.02
N VAL A 32 21.50 4.79 13.32
CA VAL A 32 21.43 4.53 11.88
C VAL A 32 21.78 5.83 11.15
N PRO A 33 22.55 5.82 10.04
CA PRO A 33 22.90 7.03 9.29
C PRO A 33 21.65 7.81 8.81
N LYS A 34 21.78 9.15 8.77
CA LYS A 34 20.69 10.13 8.71
C LYS A 34 19.81 10.05 7.45
N GLU A 35 18.58 9.60 7.62
CA GLU A 35 17.41 10.34 7.14
C GLU A 35 17.00 11.33 8.24
N SER A 36 16.65 12.57 7.89
CA SER A 36 16.22 13.58 8.86
C SER A 36 14.76 13.34 9.26
N PHE A 37 14.55 12.46 10.23
CA PHE A 37 13.24 12.30 10.88
C PHE A 37 13.01 13.44 11.88
N GLU A 38 11.88 14.13 11.75
CA GLU A 38 11.44 15.20 12.64
C GLU A 38 10.80 14.64 13.90
N PHE A 39 9.98 13.59 13.76
CA PHE A 39 9.08 13.07 14.78
C PHE A 39 9.54 11.75 15.39
N ILE A 40 10.51 11.04 14.80
CA ILE A 40 11.08 9.81 15.35
C ILE A 40 12.61 9.84 15.47
N ARG A 41 13.15 8.87 16.21
CA ARG A 41 14.57 8.50 16.16
C ARG A 41 14.70 7.01 15.90
N VAL A 42 15.55 6.65 14.95
CA VAL A 42 15.81 5.25 14.59
C VAL A 42 17.19 4.83 15.08
N SER A 43 17.27 3.68 15.73
CA SER A 43 18.51 3.12 16.25
C SER A 43 18.51 1.59 16.15
N LYS A 44 19.67 0.97 16.38
CA LYS A 44 19.79 -0.48 16.58
C LYS A 44 20.27 -0.77 18.00
N ALA A 45 19.88 -1.93 18.52
CA ALA A 45 20.28 -2.44 19.83
C ALA A 45 20.56 -3.95 19.78
N GLY A 46 20.99 -4.48 20.92
CA GLY A 46 21.43 -5.87 21.09
C GLY A 46 22.92 -6.07 20.76
N GLU A 47 23.48 -7.17 21.25
CA GLU A 47 24.91 -7.53 21.10
C GLU A 47 25.33 -7.53 19.63
N ASN A 48 24.45 -8.00 18.75
CA ASN A 48 24.69 -8.11 17.30
C ASN A 48 24.04 -6.99 16.48
N LYS A 49 23.53 -5.94 17.11
CA LYS A 49 22.76 -4.87 16.42
C LYS A 49 21.61 -5.44 15.58
N ASN A 50 20.98 -6.50 16.08
CA ASN A 50 19.96 -7.28 15.38
C ASN A 50 18.53 -6.89 15.78
N VAL A 51 18.38 -5.87 16.62
CA VAL A 51 17.09 -5.31 17.00
C VAL A 51 17.03 -3.87 16.53
N GLY A 52 16.08 -3.53 15.66
CA GLY A 52 15.79 -2.15 15.28
C GLY A 52 14.90 -1.48 16.33
N ILE A 53 15.09 -0.19 16.60
CA ILE A 53 14.25 0.57 17.53
C ILE A 53 13.80 1.88 16.91
N ILE A 54 12.49 2.09 16.88
CA ILE A 54 11.83 3.34 16.51
C ILE A 54 11.34 4.02 17.79
N HIS A 55 11.94 5.15 18.12
CA HIS A 55 11.54 6.00 19.24
C HIS A 55 10.64 7.13 18.76
N LEU A 56 9.39 7.18 19.23
CA LEU A 56 8.50 8.32 19.00
C LEU A 56 9.00 9.55 19.79
N ASN A 57 9.12 10.69 19.12
CA ASN A 57 9.76 11.89 19.63
C ASN A 57 8.95 13.17 19.34
N ARG A 58 7.69 13.20 19.78
CA ARG A 58 6.85 14.42 19.85
C ARG A 58 6.49 14.78 21.30
N PRO A 59 7.48 15.07 22.17
CA PRO A 59 7.25 15.23 23.60
C PRO A 59 6.33 16.40 23.97
N LYS A 60 6.29 17.47 23.14
CA LYS A 60 5.43 18.65 23.37
C LYS A 60 3.94 18.34 23.29
N VAL A 61 3.56 17.28 22.59
CA VAL A 61 2.17 16.85 22.40
C VAL A 61 1.97 15.39 22.83
N LEU A 62 2.79 14.91 23.77
CA LEU A 62 2.66 13.57 24.35
C LEU A 62 2.65 12.44 23.32
N ASN A 63 3.43 12.56 22.24
CA ASN A 63 3.42 11.61 21.12
C ASN A 63 2.02 11.37 20.55
N ALA A 64 1.18 12.41 20.48
CA ALA A 64 -0.03 12.36 19.69
C ALA A 64 0.32 11.91 18.26
N LEU A 65 -0.50 11.05 17.67
CA LEU A 65 -0.23 10.44 16.37
C LEU A 65 -0.79 11.34 15.26
N CYS A 66 0.12 11.91 14.48
CA CYS A 66 -0.19 12.72 13.31
C CYS A 66 0.21 12.01 12.00
N SER A 67 -0.34 12.43 10.86
CA SER A 67 0.03 11.87 9.54
C SER A 67 1.54 11.93 9.29
N GLY A 68 2.19 13.07 9.59
CA GLY A 68 3.64 13.21 9.47
C GLY A 68 4.43 12.18 10.30
N LEU A 69 4.02 11.93 11.55
CA LEU A 69 4.66 10.93 12.40
C LEU A 69 4.48 9.52 11.84
N MET A 70 3.26 9.17 11.40
CA MET A 70 2.98 7.83 10.88
C MET A 70 3.69 7.58 9.54
N SER A 71 3.84 8.60 8.70
CA SER A 71 4.67 8.56 7.49
C SER A 71 6.14 8.27 7.81
N GLU A 72 6.71 8.92 8.83
CA GLU A 72 8.08 8.63 9.27
C GLU A 72 8.24 7.23 9.86
N VAL A 73 7.27 6.77 10.65
CA VAL A 73 7.26 5.40 11.18
C VAL A 73 7.23 4.38 10.04
N ALA A 74 6.40 4.60 9.01
CA ALA A 74 6.35 3.74 7.83
C ALA A 74 7.72 3.66 7.12
N LYS A 75 8.35 4.81 6.85
CA LYS A 75 9.69 4.85 6.23
C LYS A 75 10.76 4.16 7.08
N ALA A 76 10.71 4.35 8.40
CA ALA A 76 11.63 3.68 9.31
C ALA A 76 11.43 2.17 9.34
N LEU A 77 10.19 1.69 9.22
CA LEU A 77 9.91 0.26 9.08
C LEU A 77 10.52 -0.28 7.79
N ASP A 78 10.30 0.39 6.64
CA ASP A 78 10.88 -0.02 5.36
C ASP A 78 12.42 -0.13 5.43
N HIS A 79 13.08 0.86 6.06
CA HIS A 79 14.52 0.86 6.25
C HIS A 79 15.02 -0.29 7.14
N LEU A 80 14.37 -0.50 8.30
CA LEU A 80 14.73 -1.57 9.23
C LEU A 80 14.40 -2.97 8.67
N GLU A 81 13.39 -3.07 7.81
CA GLU A 81 13.02 -4.29 7.11
C GLU A 81 14.06 -4.65 6.04
N ALA A 82 14.47 -3.69 5.20
CA ALA A 82 15.53 -3.90 4.22
C ALA A 82 16.88 -4.30 4.85
N ASP A 83 17.12 -3.94 6.11
CA ASP A 83 18.34 -4.28 6.83
C ASP A 83 18.36 -5.74 7.30
N SER A 84 19.10 -6.58 6.57
CA SER A 84 19.24 -8.01 6.88
C SER A 84 19.85 -8.33 8.25
N SER A 85 20.51 -7.36 8.91
CA SER A 85 21.03 -7.57 10.26
C SER A 85 19.91 -7.55 11.30
N VAL A 86 18.79 -6.87 11.01
CA VAL A 86 17.66 -6.68 11.92
C VAL A 86 16.69 -7.84 11.80
N GLY A 87 16.44 -8.54 12.92
CA GLY A 87 15.50 -9.67 12.99
C GLY A 87 14.22 -9.40 13.79
N ALA A 88 14.15 -8.27 14.51
CA ALA A 88 12.97 -7.79 15.22
C ALA A 88 13.01 -6.27 15.35
N ILE A 89 11.84 -5.63 15.46
CA ILE A 89 11.71 -4.18 15.58
C ILE A 89 10.98 -3.84 16.89
N ILE A 90 11.47 -2.85 17.62
CA ILE A 90 10.82 -2.29 18.82
C ILE A 90 10.28 -0.91 18.47
N ILE A 91 9.02 -0.65 18.80
CA ILE A 91 8.46 0.71 18.81
C ILE A 91 8.26 1.12 20.26
N THR A 92 8.74 2.29 20.64
CA THR A 92 8.64 2.83 22.01
C THR A 92 8.43 4.33 21.99
N GLY A 93 7.82 4.89 23.05
CA GLY A 93 7.68 6.33 23.22
C GLY A 93 8.82 6.97 23.98
N SER A 94 8.78 8.31 24.04
CA SER A 94 9.61 9.13 24.93
C SER A 94 9.17 9.02 26.39
N GLU A 95 10.02 9.44 27.32
CA GLU A 95 10.00 9.08 28.76
C GLU A 95 8.64 9.17 29.49
N LYS A 96 7.73 10.04 29.05
CA LYS A 96 6.44 10.30 29.72
C LYS A 96 5.27 9.47 29.19
N VAL A 97 5.32 8.99 27.95
CA VAL A 97 4.18 8.42 27.26
C VAL A 97 4.60 7.68 25.99
N PHE A 98 3.99 6.53 25.75
CA PHE A 98 4.08 5.80 24.51
C PHE A 98 3.50 6.64 23.36
N ALA A 99 2.17 6.78 23.35
CA ALA A 99 1.42 7.66 22.46
C ALA A 99 0.09 8.08 23.11
N ALA A 100 -0.34 9.33 22.91
CA ALA A 100 -1.57 9.87 23.51
C ALA A 100 -2.83 9.72 22.62
N GLY A 101 -2.81 8.82 21.64
CA GLY A 101 -3.86 8.69 20.62
C GLY A 101 -3.68 9.68 19.47
N ALA A 102 -4.72 9.88 18.66
CA ALA A 102 -4.64 10.75 17.49
C ALA A 102 -4.50 12.25 17.85
N ASP A 103 -3.78 12.99 17.02
CA ASP A 103 -3.59 14.44 17.20
C ASP A 103 -4.89 15.21 16.94
N ILE A 104 -5.59 15.58 18.02
CA ILE A 104 -6.89 16.25 17.96
C ILE A 104 -6.81 17.59 17.20
N LYS A 105 -5.66 18.28 17.22
CA LYS A 105 -5.51 19.54 16.48
C LYS A 105 -5.52 19.29 14.98
N GLU A 106 -4.79 18.28 14.51
CA GLU A 106 -4.84 17.85 13.11
C GLU A 106 -6.25 17.33 12.74
N MET A 107 -6.89 16.55 13.63
CA MET A 107 -8.24 16.04 13.39
C MET A 107 -9.31 17.14 13.25
N LYS A 108 -9.13 18.29 13.90
CA LYS A 108 -10.06 19.43 13.75
C LYS A 108 -9.98 20.07 12.37
N ASP A 109 -8.79 20.06 11.78
CA ASP A 109 -8.52 20.66 10.48
C ASP A 109 -8.75 19.64 9.34
N ASN A 110 -8.80 18.34 9.66
CA ASN A 110 -9.13 17.29 8.71
C ASN A 110 -10.62 17.27 8.37
N THR A 111 -10.93 17.35 7.07
CA THR A 111 -12.27 17.08 6.55
C THR A 111 -12.50 15.57 6.43
N TYR A 112 -13.76 15.15 6.30
CA TYR A 112 -14.08 13.76 6.00
C TYR A 112 -13.34 13.29 4.73
N SER A 113 -13.20 14.17 3.73
CA SER A 113 -12.39 13.90 2.53
C SER A 113 -10.94 13.57 2.86
N THR A 114 -10.23 14.38 3.68
CA THR A 114 -8.83 14.12 4.05
C THR A 114 -8.64 12.75 4.72
N CYS A 115 -9.61 12.30 5.52
CA CYS A 115 -9.55 11.01 6.21
C CYS A 115 -9.72 9.80 5.27
N ILE A 116 -10.48 9.94 4.17
CA ILE A 116 -10.73 8.85 3.21
C ILE A 116 -9.88 8.95 1.93
N SER A 117 -9.33 10.13 1.62
CA SER A 117 -8.56 10.42 0.40
C SER A 117 -7.08 10.64 0.67
N GLY A 118 -6.63 10.64 1.93
CA GLY A 118 -5.22 10.56 2.26
C GLY A 118 -4.89 9.12 2.59
N ASN A 119 -3.64 8.69 2.36
CA ASN A 119 -3.07 7.46 2.94
C ASN A 119 -3.06 7.49 4.49
N PHE A 120 -3.91 8.31 5.13
CA PHE A 120 -4.12 8.43 6.54
C PHE A 120 -4.42 7.06 7.15
N LEU A 121 -5.39 6.29 6.64
CA LEU A 121 -5.63 4.94 7.17
C LEU A 121 -4.49 3.96 6.84
N GLU A 122 -3.92 4.02 5.63
CA GLU A 122 -2.85 3.11 5.21
C GLU A 122 -1.59 3.23 6.07
N GLN A 123 -1.15 4.47 6.35
CA GLN A 123 -0.01 4.74 7.23
C GLN A 123 -0.22 4.16 8.63
N TRP A 124 -1.47 4.13 9.09
CA TRP A 124 -1.83 3.55 10.38
C TRP A 124 -1.90 2.02 10.34
N THR A 125 -2.11 1.43 9.17
CA THR A 125 -2.05 -0.03 8.94
C THR A 125 -0.67 -0.54 8.53
N ARG A 126 0.33 0.31 8.29
CA ARG A 126 1.68 -0.13 7.90
C ARG A 126 2.37 -0.95 9.00
N VAL A 127 2.17 -0.59 10.27
CA VAL A 127 2.72 -1.32 11.43
C VAL A 127 2.28 -2.79 11.43
N PRO A 128 0.97 -3.13 11.37
CA PRO A 128 0.55 -4.54 11.32
C PRO A 128 0.90 -5.27 10.02
N GLN A 129 1.31 -4.56 8.95
CA GLN A 129 1.77 -5.17 7.69
C GLN A 129 3.26 -5.52 7.69
N SER A 130 4.02 -5.15 8.73
CA SER A 130 5.43 -5.51 8.83
C SER A 130 5.63 -7.02 8.83
N TYR A 131 6.51 -7.50 7.94
CA TYR A 131 6.87 -8.91 7.90
C TYR A 131 7.91 -9.29 8.96
N LYS A 132 8.58 -8.30 9.58
CA LYS A 132 9.45 -8.52 10.75
C LYS A 132 8.62 -8.42 12.04
N PRO A 133 8.90 -9.25 13.05
CA PRO A 133 8.18 -9.16 14.32
C PRO A 133 8.36 -7.80 14.99
N ILE A 134 7.24 -7.16 15.34
CA ILE A 134 7.22 -5.88 16.08
C ILE A 134 6.90 -6.13 17.57
N ILE A 135 7.68 -5.51 18.44
CA ILE A 135 7.46 -5.43 19.88
C ILE A 135 7.08 -3.98 20.21
N ALA A 136 5.93 -3.77 20.85
CA ALA A 136 5.58 -2.47 21.40
C ALA A 136 6.04 -2.39 22.85
N ALA A 137 7.04 -1.54 23.14
CA ALA A 137 7.47 -1.22 24.50
C ALA A 137 6.72 0.03 24.97
N VAL A 138 5.60 -0.19 25.65
CA VAL A 138 4.63 0.82 26.06
C VAL A 138 5.04 1.41 27.42
N ASN A 139 5.57 2.62 27.41
CA ASN A 139 5.88 3.38 28.62
C ASN A 139 4.81 4.46 28.91
N GLY A 140 4.67 4.86 30.17
CA GLY A 140 3.82 6.01 30.55
C GLY A 140 2.35 5.67 30.83
N TYR A 141 1.47 6.67 30.68
CA TYR A 141 0.03 6.59 31.02
C TYR A 141 -0.77 5.75 30.02
N ALA A 142 -0.60 4.43 30.06
CA ALA A 142 -1.43 3.51 29.29
C ALA A 142 -2.04 2.47 30.25
N VAL A 143 -3.15 2.83 30.90
CA VAL A 143 -3.91 1.92 31.79
C VAL A 143 -3.13 1.51 33.06
N GLU A 144 -3.82 1.03 34.10
CA GLU A 144 -3.15 0.33 35.19
C GLU A 144 -2.49 -0.94 34.64
N ALA A 145 -1.17 -0.92 34.49
CA ALA A 145 -0.38 -1.95 33.80
C ALA A 145 -0.69 -3.39 34.26
N VAL A 146 -0.89 -3.58 35.57
CA VAL A 146 -1.18 -4.90 36.16
C VAL A 146 -2.55 -5.41 35.75
N GLU A 147 -3.55 -4.54 35.64
CA GLU A 147 -4.89 -4.93 35.21
C GLU A 147 -4.92 -5.21 33.70
N ALA A 148 -4.18 -4.43 32.91
CA ALA A 148 -3.99 -4.69 31.48
C ALA A 148 -3.38 -6.07 31.21
N GLU A 149 -2.44 -6.53 32.05
CA GLU A 149 -1.85 -7.88 31.93
C GLU A 149 -2.87 -8.97 32.26
N LYS A 150 -3.65 -8.82 33.33
CA LYS A 150 -4.71 -9.77 33.68
C LYS A 150 -5.81 -9.87 32.62
N MET A 151 -6.13 -8.75 31.97
CA MET A 151 -7.09 -8.70 30.86
C MET A 151 -6.51 -9.25 29.54
N GLY A 152 -5.22 -9.55 29.49
CA GLY A 152 -4.53 -9.99 28.27
C GLY A 152 -4.36 -8.89 27.21
N LEU A 153 -4.52 -7.61 27.59
CA LEU A 153 -4.28 -6.46 26.71
C LEU A 153 -2.79 -6.25 26.44
N VAL A 154 -1.94 -6.66 27.38
CA VAL A 154 -0.48 -6.66 27.26
C VAL A 154 0.06 -8.04 27.58
N SER A 155 1.19 -8.39 26.96
CA SER A 155 1.82 -9.69 27.18
C SER A 155 2.54 -9.78 28.51
N LYS A 156 3.11 -8.67 29.01
CA LYS A 156 3.84 -8.64 30.28
C LYS A 156 4.08 -7.22 30.80
N VAL A 157 4.13 -7.07 32.13
CA VAL A 157 4.47 -5.82 32.81
C VAL A 157 5.90 -5.86 33.35
N PHE A 158 6.62 -4.76 33.18
CA PHE A 158 7.97 -4.58 33.73
C PHE A 158 8.08 -3.27 34.54
N PRO A 159 9.05 -3.16 35.46
CA PRO A 159 9.45 -1.86 35.98
C PRO A 159 9.86 -0.90 34.85
N ALA A 160 9.56 0.39 34.98
CA ALA A 160 9.80 1.37 33.92
C ALA A 160 11.28 1.44 33.48
N ASP A 161 12.21 1.32 34.41
CA ASP A 161 13.65 1.29 34.17
C ASP A 161 14.15 0.00 33.50
N LYS A 162 13.32 -1.05 33.44
CA LYS A 162 13.65 -2.35 32.82
C LYS A 162 12.92 -2.61 31.51
N LEU A 163 11.90 -1.83 31.18
CA LEU A 163 11.02 -2.09 30.04
C LEU A 163 11.79 -2.23 28.73
N LEU A 164 12.67 -1.26 28.42
CA LEU A 164 13.41 -1.26 27.17
C LEU A 164 14.46 -2.37 27.14
N ASP A 165 15.16 -2.63 28.25
CA ASP A 165 16.12 -3.74 28.39
C ASP A 165 15.45 -5.08 28.10
N GLU A 166 14.27 -5.33 28.69
CA GLU A 166 13.53 -6.59 28.51
C GLU A 166 12.93 -6.70 27.10
N ALA A 167 12.51 -5.57 26.50
CA ALA A 167 12.09 -5.53 25.10
C ALA A 167 13.24 -5.90 24.15
N VAL A 168 14.45 -5.38 24.40
CA VAL A 168 15.65 -5.70 23.61
C VAL A 168 16.01 -7.18 23.76
N LYS A 169 16.03 -7.73 24.98
CA LYS A 169 16.28 -9.18 25.20
C LYS A 169 15.27 -10.06 24.46
N LEU A 170 13.98 -9.68 24.47
CA LEU A 170 12.96 -10.38 23.71
C LEU A 170 13.21 -10.26 22.21
N GLY A 171 13.56 -9.07 21.73
CA GLY A 171 13.94 -8.82 20.34
C GLY A 171 15.13 -9.66 19.89
N GLU A 172 16.17 -9.77 20.70
CA GLU A 172 17.35 -10.60 20.44
C GLU A 172 16.99 -12.09 20.39
N LYS A 173 16.12 -12.56 21.29
CA LYS A 173 15.63 -13.93 21.28
C LYS A 173 14.81 -14.23 20.02
N ILE A 174 13.96 -13.31 19.59
CA ILE A 174 13.20 -13.44 18.35
C ILE A 174 14.16 -13.43 17.14
N ALA A 175 15.07 -12.47 17.09
CA ALA A 175 16.03 -12.34 16.00
C ALA A 175 16.98 -13.53 15.89
N SER A 176 17.42 -14.12 17.01
CA SER A 176 18.28 -15.32 17.03
C SER A 176 17.52 -16.59 16.60
N ASN A 177 16.25 -16.74 16.98
CA ASN A 177 15.39 -17.81 16.44
C ASN A 177 15.17 -17.66 14.93
N SER A 178 15.04 -16.42 14.43
CA SER A 178 14.98 -16.13 12.99
C SER A 178 16.33 -16.30 12.27
N GLN A 179 17.46 -16.28 12.98
CA GLN A 179 18.79 -16.55 12.40
C GLN A 179 19.02 -18.03 12.08
N ILE A 180 18.37 -18.96 12.80
CA ILE A 180 18.41 -20.40 12.49
C ILE A 180 17.80 -20.69 11.11
N THR A 181 16.93 -19.82 10.59
CA THR A 181 16.40 -19.86 9.22
C THR A 181 17.19 -19.03 8.20
N ASN A 182 18.07 -18.10 8.61
CA ASN A 182 18.73 -17.13 7.72
C ASN A 182 20.15 -17.49 7.26
N THR A 183 20.77 -18.55 7.80
CA THR A 183 22.10 -18.99 7.28
C THR A 183 22.02 -19.41 5.81
N MET A 184 20.86 -19.86 5.32
CA MET A 184 20.62 -20.12 3.88
C MET A 184 20.31 -18.85 3.06
N ALA A 185 19.85 -17.76 3.69
CA ALA A 185 19.53 -16.50 3.01
C ALA A 185 20.75 -15.59 2.83
N LYS A 186 21.74 -15.71 3.72
CA LYS A 186 22.97 -14.89 3.73
C LYS A 186 23.81 -15.00 2.45
N GLU A 187 23.85 -16.18 1.82
CA GLU A 187 24.59 -16.38 0.56
C GLU A 187 23.86 -15.73 -0.63
N ALA A 188 22.53 -15.67 -0.61
CA ALA A 188 21.74 -15.04 -1.67
C ALA A 188 21.75 -13.50 -1.59
N VAL A 189 21.76 -12.92 -0.39
CA VAL A 189 21.71 -11.46 -0.18
C VAL A 189 23.03 -10.77 -0.54
N ASN A 190 24.19 -11.43 -0.31
CA ASN A 190 25.49 -10.84 -0.63
C ASN A 190 25.69 -10.61 -2.14
N VAL A 191 25.04 -11.39 -3.00
CA VAL A 191 25.08 -11.20 -4.46
C VAL A 191 24.20 -10.01 -4.89
N ALA A 192 23.07 -9.78 -4.22
CA ALA A 192 22.19 -8.65 -4.50
C ALA A 192 22.77 -7.31 -4.01
N PHE A 193 23.45 -7.31 -2.87
CA PHE A 193 23.92 -6.10 -2.19
C PHE A 193 25.06 -5.37 -2.91
N GLU A 194 25.95 -6.08 -3.62
CA GLU A 194 27.01 -5.45 -4.43
C GLU A 194 26.46 -4.69 -5.65
N THR A 195 25.25 -5.03 -6.10
CA THR A 195 24.63 -4.38 -7.26
C THR A 195 23.95 -3.07 -6.87
N THR A 196 23.28 -3.03 -5.71
CA THR A 196 22.49 -1.87 -5.24
C THR A 196 23.33 -0.71 -4.71
N LEU A 197 24.49 -0.98 -4.08
CA LEU A 197 25.34 0.06 -3.49
C LEU A 197 26.05 0.95 -4.51
N ARG A 198 26.21 0.50 -5.77
CA ARG A 198 26.77 1.32 -6.85
C ARG A 198 25.80 2.39 -7.37
N GLU A 199 24.50 2.23 -7.16
CA GLU A 199 23.48 3.15 -7.68
C GLU A 199 22.98 4.17 -6.64
N GLY A 200 23.00 3.82 -5.34
CA GLY A 200 22.47 4.66 -4.25
C GLY A 200 23.21 5.98 -3.99
N LEU A 201 24.48 6.11 -4.38
CA LEU A 201 25.31 7.29 -4.11
C LEU A 201 25.11 8.47 -5.10
N ARG A 202 24.18 8.36 -6.05
CA ARG A 202 23.87 9.43 -7.01
C ARG A 202 22.54 10.17 -6.78
N PHE A 203 21.73 9.75 -5.80
CA PHE A 203 20.32 10.17 -5.71
C PHE A 203 20.02 11.45 -4.90
N GLU A 204 20.96 12.01 -4.14
CA GLU A 204 20.68 13.15 -3.25
C GLU A 204 20.68 14.55 -3.91
N LYS A 205 20.80 14.66 -5.24
CA LYS A 205 20.74 15.95 -5.93
C LYS A 205 19.93 15.89 -7.22
N ARG A 206 18.60 15.94 -7.12
CA ARG A 206 17.68 16.58 -8.09
C ARG A 206 16.22 16.40 -7.66
N MET A 207 15.74 17.29 -6.78
CA MET A 207 14.32 17.64 -6.76
C MET A 207 14.06 18.62 -7.92
N PHE A 208 12.91 18.43 -8.57
CA PHE A 208 12.34 19.12 -9.74
C PHE A 208 12.63 18.47 -11.11
N HIS A 209 11.54 17.96 -11.72
CA HIS A 209 11.41 17.10 -12.91
C HIS A 209 11.90 15.65 -12.73
N GLU A 210 11.11 14.80 -12.06
CA GLU A 210 11.29 13.34 -12.20
C GLU A 210 10.90 12.93 -13.61
N SER A 211 11.90 12.65 -14.44
CA SER A 211 11.71 11.93 -15.69
C SER A 211 11.57 10.44 -15.39
N PHE A 212 10.40 9.88 -15.62
CA PHE A 212 10.20 8.43 -15.60
C PHE A 212 10.90 7.76 -16.78
N GLU A 213 11.52 6.61 -16.55
CA GLU A 213 12.20 5.81 -17.57
C GLU A 213 11.22 4.91 -18.32
N PHE A 214 10.33 4.23 -17.60
CA PHE A 214 9.49 3.16 -18.11
C PHE A 214 8.03 3.56 -18.32
N ILE A 215 7.62 4.74 -17.87
CA ILE A 215 6.26 5.27 -18.07
C ILE A 215 6.27 6.69 -18.61
N LYS A 216 5.12 7.12 -19.14
CA LYS A 216 4.81 8.52 -19.42
C LYS A 216 3.58 8.92 -18.63
N VAL A 217 3.63 10.09 -18.00
CA VAL A 217 2.50 10.63 -17.24
C VAL A 217 2.04 11.93 -17.89
N SER A 218 0.74 12.06 -18.10
CA SER A 218 0.13 13.27 -18.67
C SER A 218 -1.27 13.51 -18.09
N LYS A 219 -1.86 14.66 -18.41
CA LYS A 219 -3.27 14.96 -18.11
C LYS A 219 -4.05 15.14 -19.41
N ALA A 220 -5.28 14.66 -19.42
CA ALA A 220 -6.20 14.73 -20.54
C ALA A 220 -7.61 15.17 -20.08
N GLY A 221 -8.50 15.28 -21.06
CA GLY A 221 -9.83 15.88 -20.91
C GLY A 221 -9.80 17.40 -21.09
N GLN A 222 -10.97 17.98 -21.37
CA GLN A 222 -11.20 19.40 -21.59
C GLN A 222 -10.68 20.25 -20.42
N ASN A 223 -10.84 19.73 -19.19
CA ASN A 223 -10.41 20.40 -17.96
C ASN A 223 -9.08 19.88 -17.40
N LYS A 224 -8.36 19.02 -18.14
CA LYS A 224 -7.15 18.33 -17.64
C LYS A 224 -7.38 17.60 -16.32
N ASN A 225 -8.56 17.01 -16.15
CA ASN A 225 -9.02 16.37 -14.93
C ASN A 225 -8.91 14.84 -14.94
N VAL A 226 -8.29 14.29 -15.99
CA VAL A 226 -8.00 12.86 -16.12
C VAL A 226 -6.49 12.67 -16.18
N GLY A 227 -5.92 11.93 -15.23
CA GLY A 227 -4.51 11.52 -15.27
C GLY A 227 -4.31 10.32 -16.19
N ILE A 228 -3.25 10.29 -16.99
CA ILE A 228 -2.90 9.15 -17.84
C ILE A 228 -1.51 8.65 -17.45
N ILE A 229 -1.41 7.36 -17.16
CA ILE A 229 -0.16 6.62 -17.02
C ILE A 229 -0.05 5.69 -18.23
N GLN A 230 0.89 5.97 -19.13
CA GLN A 230 1.20 5.10 -20.27
C GLN A 230 2.46 4.29 -20.00
N LEU A 231 2.33 2.97 -19.99
CA LEU A 231 3.46 2.04 -19.93
C LEU A 231 4.29 2.17 -21.21
N ASN A 232 5.59 2.43 -21.05
CA ASN A 232 6.50 2.83 -22.12
C ASN A 232 7.82 2.04 -22.07
N ARG A 233 7.73 0.72 -22.12
CA ARG A 233 8.86 -0.21 -22.30
C ARG A 233 8.63 -1.10 -23.53
N PRO A 234 8.48 -0.52 -24.74
CA PRO A 234 7.97 -1.23 -25.92
C PRO A 234 8.89 -2.36 -26.40
N LYS A 235 10.21 -2.24 -26.21
CA LYS A 235 11.18 -3.28 -26.58
C LYS A 235 10.96 -4.61 -25.86
N ALA A 236 10.33 -4.57 -24.68
CA ALA A 236 9.99 -5.74 -23.88
C ALA A 236 8.47 -5.98 -23.84
N LEU A 237 7.70 -5.41 -24.78
CA LEU A 237 6.23 -5.47 -24.79
C LEU A 237 5.61 -5.06 -23.44
N ASN A 238 6.19 -4.04 -22.80
CA ASN A 238 5.80 -3.57 -21.48
C ASN A 238 5.83 -4.67 -20.39
N ALA A 239 6.80 -5.59 -20.46
CA ALA A 239 7.05 -6.52 -19.36
C ALA A 239 7.31 -5.73 -18.06
N LEU A 240 6.55 -6.08 -17.02
CA LEU A 240 6.42 -5.38 -15.74
C LEU A 240 7.60 -5.76 -14.83
N CYS A 241 8.73 -5.08 -15.02
CA CYS A 241 9.86 -5.14 -14.10
C CYS A 241 9.59 -4.34 -12.81
N ASN A 242 10.39 -4.58 -11.78
CA ASN A 242 10.28 -3.86 -10.50
C ASN A 242 10.40 -2.34 -10.68
N GLY A 243 11.32 -1.88 -11.52
CA GLY A 243 11.50 -0.45 -11.82
C GLY A 243 10.24 0.17 -12.42
N LEU A 244 9.61 -0.47 -13.40
CA LEU A 244 8.37 0.00 -14.02
C LEU A 244 7.23 0.08 -12.99
N MET A 245 7.03 -0.96 -12.19
CA MET A 245 5.95 -0.96 -11.19
C MET A 245 6.18 0.05 -10.07
N SER A 246 7.44 0.31 -9.69
CA SER A 246 7.78 1.40 -8.77
C SER A 246 7.44 2.78 -9.35
N GLU A 247 7.71 3.01 -10.64
CA GLU A 247 7.32 4.26 -11.30
C GLU A 247 5.80 4.42 -11.40
N VAL A 248 5.06 3.34 -11.68
CA VAL A 248 3.59 3.34 -11.67
C VAL A 248 3.06 3.72 -10.29
N ALA A 249 3.59 3.10 -9.22
CA ALA A 249 3.22 3.42 -7.84
C ALA A 249 3.43 4.91 -7.52
N LYS A 250 4.62 5.45 -7.85
CA LYS A 250 4.92 6.88 -7.67
C LYS A 250 4.01 7.77 -8.49
N ALA A 251 3.70 7.42 -9.74
CA ALA A 251 2.79 8.20 -10.57
C ALA A 251 1.37 8.22 -10.00
N LEU A 252 0.90 7.11 -9.45
CA LEU A 252 -0.38 7.04 -8.75
C LEU A 252 -0.40 7.94 -7.52
N ASP A 253 0.65 7.92 -6.68
CA ASP A 253 0.76 8.82 -5.52
C ASP A 253 0.65 10.30 -5.92
N HIS A 254 1.35 10.69 -7.00
CA HIS A 254 1.29 12.06 -7.52
C HIS A 254 -0.10 12.43 -8.06
N LEU A 255 -0.72 11.56 -8.85
CA LEU A 255 -2.05 11.82 -9.43
C LEU A 255 -3.15 11.79 -8.38
N GLU A 256 -3.00 11.01 -7.32
CA GLU A 256 -3.90 11.00 -6.17
C GLU A 256 -3.78 12.30 -5.38
N ALA A 257 -2.57 12.78 -5.09
CA ALA A 257 -2.38 14.06 -4.40
C ALA A 257 -2.89 15.28 -5.19
N ASP A 258 -3.01 15.17 -6.51
CA ASP A 258 -3.45 16.27 -7.37
C ASP A 258 -4.98 16.45 -7.39
N SER A 259 -5.48 17.48 -6.71
CA SER A 259 -6.92 17.77 -6.60
C SER A 259 -7.61 18.09 -7.93
N SER A 260 -6.86 18.45 -8.97
CA SER A 260 -7.43 18.67 -10.31
C SER A 260 -7.79 17.37 -11.02
N VAL A 261 -7.21 16.24 -10.61
CA VAL A 261 -7.44 14.92 -11.22
C VAL A 261 -8.55 14.18 -10.47
N GLY A 262 -9.61 13.78 -11.17
CA GLY A 262 -10.74 13.03 -10.59
C GLY A 262 -10.83 11.56 -11.02
N ALA A 263 -10.07 11.15 -12.04
CA ALA A 263 -9.96 9.76 -12.50
C ALA A 263 -8.59 9.54 -13.17
N ILE A 264 -8.13 8.29 -13.18
CA ILE A 264 -6.83 7.89 -13.72
C ILE A 264 -7.05 6.83 -14.80
N ILE A 265 -6.27 6.89 -15.88
CA ILE A 265 -6.21 5.87 -16.92
C ILE A 265 -4.83 5.24 -16.90
N ILE A 266 -4.78 3.90 -16.91
CA ILE A 266 -3.55 3.15 -17.18
C ILE A 266 -3.69 2.54 -18.58
N THR A 267 -2.70 2.75 -19.44
CA THR A 267 -2.66 2.19 -20.79
C THR A 267 -1.25 1.79 -21.19
N GLY A 268 -1.09 1.11 -22.33
CA GLY A 268 0.23 0.75 -22.87
C GLY A 268 0.44 1.26 -24.29
N SER A 269 1.05 0.43 -25.11
CA SER A 269 1.22 0.66 -26.55
C SER A 269 0.09 0.01 -27.34
N GLU A 270 0.00 0.31 -28.64
CA GLU A 270 -0.93 -0.35 -29.56
C GLU A 270 -0.74 -1.87 -29.59
N LYS A 271 0.50 -2.35 -29.49
CA LYS A 271 0.85 -3.77 -29.57
C LYS A 271 0.67 -4.52 -28.26
N ALA A 272 0.88 -3.85 -27.14
CA ALA A 272 0.82 -4.45 -25.81
C ALA A 272 0.48 -3.41 -24.76
N PHE A 273 -0.54 -3.71 -23.98
CA PHE A 273 -0.73 -3.14 -22.65
C PHE A 273 0.45 -3.56 -21.77
N ALA A 274 0.58 -4.87 -21.51
CA ALA A 274 1.71 -5.50 -20.83
C ALA A 274 1.74 -7.01 -21.07
N ALA A 275 2.92 -7.56 -21.35
CA ALA A 275 3.12 -8.98 -21.64
C ALA A 275 3.30 -9.88 -20.39
N GLY A 276 3.19 -9.32 -19.18
CA GLY A 276 3.38 -10.03 -17.91
C GLY A 276 4.51 -9.45 -17.07
N ALA A 277 4.83 -10.09 -15.95
CA ALA A 277 6.01 -9.76 -15.15
C ALA A 277 7.30 -10.05 -15.94
N ASP A 278 8.39 -9.35 -15.61
CA ASP A 278 9.67 -9.58 -16.30
C ASP A 278 10.31 -10.93 -15.87
N ILE A 279 10.18 -11.94 -16.74
CA ILE A 279 10.72 -13.29 -16.51
C ILE A 279 12.24 -13.25 -16.26
N LYS A 280 12.98 -12.29 -16.84
CA LYS A 280 14.43 -12.19 -16.64
C LYS A 280 14.78 -11.78 -15.22
N GLU A 281 13.93 -11.00 -14.55
CA GLU A 281 14.09 -10.62 -13.14
C GLU A 281 13.67 -11.74 -12.19
N MET A 282 12.79 -12.64 -12.64
CA MET A 282 12.22 -13.69 -11.77
C MET A 282 12.94 -15.04 -11.85
N LYS A 283 13.63 -15.35 -12.95
CA LYS A 283 14.09 -16.72 -13.25
C LYS A 283 15.01 -17.34 -12.18
N ASP A 284 15.77 -16.50 -11.47
CA ASP A 284 16.76 -16.92 -10.47
C ASP A 284 16.22 -16.76 -9.03
N ASN A 285 14.96 -16.33 -8.88
CA ASN A 285 14.32 -16.20 -7.57
C ASN A 285 14.12 -17.57 -6.94
N THR A 286 14.32 -17.63 -5.63
CA THR A 286 14.03 -18.80 -4.80
C THR A 286 12.82 -18.51 -3.90
N TYR A 287 12.23 -19.56 -3.34
CA TYR A 287 11.14 -19.42 -2.38
C TYR A 287 11.51 -18.50 -1.20
N SER A 288 12.72 -18.67 -0.64
CA SER A 288 13.19 -17.86 0.49
C SER A 288 13.34 -16.39 0.13
N THR A 289 13.93 -16.07 -1.03
CA THR A 289 14.10 -14.68 -1.48
C THR A 289 12.76 -13.99 -1.74
N CYS A 290 11.77 -14.72 -2.28
CA CYS A 290 10.44 -14.17 -2.52
C CYS A 290 9.72 -13.83 -1.20
N ILE A 291 9.76 -14.73 -0.22
CA ILE A 291 9.13 -14.51 1.09
C ILE A 291 9.85 -13.41 1.88
N SER A 292 11.19 -13.41 1.90
CA SER A 292 11.95 -12.42 2.66
C SER A 292 11.92 -11.02 2.06
N GLY A 293 11.80 -10.91 0.74
CA GLY A 293 11.81 -9.64 0.01
C GLY A 293 10.42 -9.10 -0.33
N ASN A 294 9.35 -9.76 0.14
CA ASN A 294 7.95 -9.42 -0.18
C ASN A 294 7.71 -9.21 -1.68
N PHE A 295 8.19 -10.17 -2.50
CA PHE A 295 8.10 -10.07 -3.96
C PHE A 295 6.66 -9.80 -4.42
N LEU A 296 6.50 -8.86 -5.37
CA LEU A 296 5.22 -8.31 -5.87
C LEU A 296 4.49 -7.30 -4.97
N GLU A 297 5.04 -6.90 -3.82
CA GLU A 297 4.38 -5.90 -2.94
C GLU A 297 3.97 -4.63 -3.68
N GLN A 298 4.85 -4.06 -4.51
CA GLN A 298 4.57 -2.81 -5.23
C GLN A 298 3.42 -2.93 -6.24
N TRP A 299 2.99 -4.14 -6.59
CA TRP A 299 1.87 -4.36 -7.50
C TRP A 299 0.53 -4.06 -6.84
N THR A 300 0.40 -4.24 -5.52
CA THR A 300 -0.87 -4.00 -4.82
C THR A 300 -1.24 -2.53 -4.74
N ARG A 301 -0.27 -1.62 -4.94
CA ARG A 301 -0.49 -0.17 -4.89
C ARG A 301 -1.59 0.30 -5.83
N VAL A 302 -1.74 -0.33 -7.00
CA VAL A 302 -2.80 0.00 -7.97
C VAL A 302 -4.19 -0.23 -7.37
N SER A 303 -4.38 -1.36 -6.67
CA SER A 303 -5.66 -1.68 -6.03
C SER A 303 -5.97 -0.84 -4.78
N GLN A 304 -4.96 -0.14 -4.25
CA GLN A 304 -5.07 0.74 -3.08
C GLN A 304 -5.42 2.19 -3.44
N THR A 305 -5.29 2.59 -4.71
CA THR A 305 -5.64 3.94 -5.15
C THR A 305 -7.12 4.23 -4.88
N TYR A 306 -7.41 5.33 -4.19
CA TYR A 306 -8.78 5.73 -3.84
C TYR A 306 -9.51 6.41 -4.99
N LYS A 307 -8.78 7.05 -5.92
CA LYS A 307 -9.36 7.58 -7.16
C LYS A 307 -9.75 6.43 -8.11
N PRO A 308 -10.82 6.58 -8.91
CA PRO A 308 -11.17 5.58 -9.92
C PRO A 308 -10.07 5.43 -10.99
N ILE A 309 -9.73 4.18 -11.31
CA ILE A 309 -8.75 3.79 -12.34
C ILE A 309 -9.44 3.02 -13.47
N ILE A 310 -9.18 3.43 -14.69
CA ILE A 310 -9.62 2.77 -15.92
C ILE A 310 -8.40 2.14 -16.60
N ALA A 311 -8.42 0.84 -16.86
CA ALA A 311 -7.49 0.20 -17.77
C ALA A 311 -7.98 0.36 -19.21
N ALA A 312 -7.18 1.00 -20.06
CA ALA A 312 -7.40 1.08 -21.51
C ALA A 312 -6.44 0.11 -22.20
N VAL A 313 -6.92 -1.09 -22.50
CA VAL A 313 -6.11 -2.22 -22.97
C VAL A 313 -6.16 -2.35 -24.50
N ASN A 314 -5.02 -2.14 -25.15
CA ASN A 314 -4.78 -2.51 -26.56
C ASN A 314 -3.75 -3.64 -26.64
N GLY A 315 -3.89 -4.50 -27.65
CA GLY A 315 -2.98 -5.63 -27.85
C GLY A 315 -2.89 -6.57 -26.64
N TYR A 316 -1.68 -7.08 -26.34
CA TYR A 316 -1.49 -8.08 -25.29
C TYR A 316 -1.62 -7.51 -23.87
N ALA A 317 -2.50 -8.14 -23.07
CA ALA A 317 -2.55 -8.08 -21.62
C ALA A 317 -2.46 -9.50 -21.06
N LEU A 318 -1.24 -9.98 -20.85
CA LEU A 318 -0.97 -11.39 -20.50
C LEU A 318 -0.34 -11.51 -19.12
N GLY A 319 -0.67 -12.56 -18.40
CA GLY A 319 -0.14 -12.85 -17.06
C GLY A 319 -0.30 -11.66 -16.12
N GLY A 320 0.80 -11.22 -15.53
CA GLY A 320 0.86 -9.97 -14.76
C GLY A 320 0.25 -8.74 -15.43
N GLY A 321 0.27 -8.62 -16.76
CA GLY A 321 -0.42 -7.53 -17.48
C GLY A 321 -1.94 -7.65 -17.45
N CYS A 322 -2.47 -8.88 -17.54
CA CYS A 322 -3.89 -9.15 -17.33
C CYS A 322 -4.28 -8.87 -15.87
N GLU A 323 -3.43 -9.26 -14.92
CA GLU A 323 -3.64 -9.01 -13.50
C GLU A 323 -3.66 -7.52 -13.17
N LEU A 324 -2.73 -6.73 -13.73
CA LEU A 324 -2.71 -5.27 -13.61
C LEU A 324 -4.00 -4.63 -14.14
N ALA A 325 -4.49 -5.08 -15.30
CA ALA A 325 -5.76 -4.60 -15.84
C ALA A 325 -6.93 -4.91 -14.89
N MET A 326 -6.96 -6.11 -14.30
CA MET A 326 -7.99 -6.51 -13.32
C MET A 326 -7.86 -5.83 -11.96
N MET A 327 -6.72 -5.20 -11.64
CA MET A 327 -6.59 -4.35 -10.44
C MET A 327 -7.26 -2.98 -10.63
N CYS A 328 -7.52 -2.57 -11.87
CA CYS A 328 -8.25 -1.34 -12.16
C CYS A 328 -9.75 -1.54 -11.94
N ASP A 329 -10.50 -0.46 -11.72
CA ASP A 329 -11.94 -0.53 -11.42
C ASP A 329 -12.77 -0.85 -12.67
N ILE A 330 -12.31 -0.36 -13.83
CA ILE A 330 -12.99 -0.52 -15.12
C ILE A 330 -11.96 -0.91 -16.17
N ILE A 331 -12.29 -1.91 -17.00
CA ILE A 331 -11.50 -2.27 -18.17
C ILE A 331 -12.28 -1.92 -19.43
N TYR A 332 -11.68 -1.10 -20.29
CA TYR A 332 -12.04 -0.93 -21.69
C TYR A 332 -10.99 -1.59 -22.57
N ALA A 333 -11.43 -2.29 -23.60
CA ALA A 333 -10.55 -2.99 -24.53
C ALA A 333 -10.67 -2.43 -25.94
N GLY A 334 -9.55 -2.36 -26.65
CA GLY A 334 -9.56 -2.25 -28.11
C GLY A 334 -9.94 -3.59 -28.73
N ASP A 335 -10.51 -3.59 -29.92
CA ASP A 335 -10.87 -4.79 -30.68
C ASP A 335 -9.68 -5.73 -30.97
N SER A 336 -8.45 -5.21 -30.93
CA SER A 336 -7.19 -5.96 -31.04
C SER A 336 -6.69 -6.58 -29.73
N ALA A 337 -7.36 -6.34 -28.60
CA ALA A 337 -6.87 -6.75 -27.29
C ALA A 337 -6.99 -8.26 -27.05
N LYS A 338 -5.98 -8.82 -26.38
CA LYS A 338 -5.92 -10.23 -26.00
C LYS A 338 -5.57 -10.38 -24.53
N PHE A 339 -6.38 -11.15 -23.82
CA PHE A 339 -6.23 -11.42 -22.38
C PHE A 339 -5.88 -12.88 -22.14
N GLY A 340 -5.04 -13.19 -21.15
CA GLY A 340 -4.70 -14.57 -20.83
C GLY A 340 -3.77 -14.72 -19.64
N GLN A 341 -3.69 -15.94 -19.10
CA GLN A 341 -2.84 -16.32 -17.97
C GLN A 341 -1.86 -17.44 -18.37
N PRO A 342 -0.80 -17.12 -19.14
CA PRO A 342 0.11 -18.12 -19.71
C PRO A 342 1.15 -18.66 -18.70
N GLU A 343 1.05 -18.33 -17.41
CA GLU A 343 2.00 -18.74 -16.36
C GLU A 343 2.23 -20.25 -16.31
N ILE A 344 1.19 -21.05 -16.60
CA ILE A 344 1.29 -22.51 -16.62
C ILE A 344 2.31 -23.02 -17.64
N LEU A 345 2.52 -22.29 -18.74
CA LEU A 345 3.45 -22.65 -19.81
C LEU A 345 4.92 -22.50 -19.39
N ILE A 346 5.19 -21.77 -18.30
CA ILE A 346 6.52 -21.60 -17.72
C ILE A 346 6.64 -22.25 -16.34
N GLY A 347 5.71 -23.14 -15.98
CA GLY A 347 5.76 -23.91 -14.74
C GLY A 347 5.47 -23.11 -13.47
N THR A 348 4.70 -22.02 -13.57
CA THR A 348 4.22 -21.25 -12.41
C THR A 348 2.71 -21.00 -12.49
N ILE A 349 2.16 -20.27 -11.53
CA ILE A 349 0.75 -19.86 -11.49
C ILE A 349 0.64 -18.33 -11.48
N PRO A 350 -0.53 -17.75 -11.84
CA PRO A 350 -0.77 -16.32 -11.65
C PRO A 350 -0.60 -15.92 -10.18
N GLY A 351 0.19 -14.87 -9.93
CA GLY A 351 0.66 -14.49 -8.59
C GLY A 351 0.11 -13.16 -8.06
N ALA A 352 -0.51 -12.33 -8.91
CA ALA A 352 -1.03 -11.01 -8.59
C ALA A 352 -2.58 -10.92 -8.68
N GLY A 353 -3.25 -12.07 -8.58
CA GLY A 353 -4.72 -12.18 -8.52
C GLY A 353 -5.37 -12.84 -9.73
N GLY A 354 -4.61 -13.40 -10.66
CA GLY A 354 -5.10 -14.04 -11.88
C GLY A 354 -5.91 -15.30 -11.67
N THR A 355 -5.78 -15.95 -10.51
CA THR A 355 -6.68 -17.05 -10.08
C THR A 355 -7.89 -16.56 -9.28
N GLN A 356 -7.87 -15.30 -8.83
CA GLN A 356 -8.85 -14.74 -7.88
C GLN A 356 -9.81 -13.76 -8.54
N ARG A 357 -9.28 -12.68 -9.13
CA ARG A 357 -10.06 -11.64 -9.82
C ARG A 357 -10.69 -12.19 -11.09
N LEU A 358 -9.90 -12.88 -11.92
CA LEU A 358 -10.41 -13.53 -13.14
C LEU A 358 -11.59 -14.44 -12.84
N THR A 359 -11.43 -15.37 -11.89
CA THR A 359 -12.48 -16.33 -11.52
C THR A 359 -13.76 -15.66 -11.03
N ARG A 360 -13.64 -14.55 -10.29
CA ARG A 360 -14.78 -13.74 -9.82
C ARG A 360 -15.49 -13.01 -10.96
N SER A 361 -14.76 -12.63 -12.01
CA SER A 361 -15.33 -11.99 -13.21
C SER A 361 -15.97 -12.99 -14.18
N VAL A 362 -15.24 -14.06 -14.56
CA VAL A 362 -15.60 -14.90 -15.72
C VAL A 362 -16.20 -16.26 -15.34
N GLY A 363 -16.26 -16.56 -14.04
CA GLY A 363 -16.72 -17.84 -13.53
C GLY A 363 -15.68 -18.96 -13.64
N LYS A 364 -15.94 -20.05 -12.91
CA LYS A 364 -14.97 -21.15 -12.71
C LYS A 364 -14.48 -21.79 -14.01
N SER A 365 -15.38 -22.12 -14.94
CA SER A 365 -15.02 -22.92 -16.12
C SER A 365 -14.06 -22.16 -17.05
N LYS A 366 -14.38 -20.89 -17.36
CA LYS A 366 -13.56 -20.05 -18.23
C LYS A 366 -12.22 -19.71 -17.57
N ALA A 367 -12.23 -19.41 -16.27
CA ALA A 367 -10.98 -19.19 -15.55
C ALA A 367 -10.07 -20.43 -15.55
N MET A 368 -10.63 -21.62 -15.34
CA MET A 368 -9.86 -22.87 -15.39
C MET A 368 -9.29 -23.14 -16.78
N GLU A 369 -10.07 -22.92 -17.83
CA GLU A 369 -9.59 -23.04 -19.22
C GLU A 369 -8.38 -22.12 -19.44
N MET A 370 -8.53 -20.82 -19.14
CA MET A 370 -7.45 -19.85 -19.32
C MET A 370 -6.20 -20.16 -18.47
N VAL A 371 -6.37 -20.48 -17.19
CA VAL A 371 -5.26 -20.68 -16.26
C VAL A 371 -4.54 -22.02 -16.47
N LEU A 372 -5.27 -23.09 -16.81
CA LEU A 372 -4.66 -24.42 -16.96
C LEU A 372 -4.08 -24.67 -18.35
N THR A 373 -4.54 -23.96 -19.39
CA THR A 373 -4.00 -24.10 -20.74
C THR A 373 -3.14 -22.92 -21.18
N GLY A 374 -3.23 -21.78 -20.50
CA GLY A 374 -2.59 -20.54 -20.94
C GLY A 374 -3.20 -19.94 -22.21
N CYS A 375 -4.45 -20.30 -22.56
CA CYS A 375 -5.08 -19.79 -23.77
C CYS A 375 -5.38 -18.29 -23.65
N GLN A 376 -5.49 -17.64 -24.81
CA GLN A 376 -5.83 -16.23 -24.92
C GLN A 376 -7.27 -16.06 -25.34
N VAL A 377 -7.88 -14.99 -24.87
CA VAL A 377 -9.26 -14.58 -25.14
C VAL A 377 -9.22 -13.21 -25.84
N GLU A 378 -9.92 -13.10 -26.97
CA GLU A 378 -10.05 -11.85 -27.72
C GLU A 378 -11.04 -10.88 -27.04
N ALA A 379 -10.90 -9.58 -27.28
CA ALA A 379 -11.65 -8.51 -26.61
C ALA A 379 -13.18 -8.73 -26.53
N VAL A 380 -13.81 -9.15 -27.63
CA VAL A 380 -15.27 -9.39 -27.69
C VAL A 380 -15.70 -10.56 -26.81
N GLU A 381 -14.88 -11.62 -26.71
CA GLU A 381 -15.18 -12.73 -25.80
C GLU A 381 -14.94 -12.30 -24.34
N ALA A 382 -13.89 -11.52 -24.08
CA ALA A 382 -13.60 -10.96 -22.76
C ALA A 382 -14.76 -10.07 -22.23
N GLU A 383 -15.41 -9.30 -23.10
CA GLU A 383 -16.62 -8.54 -22.77
C GLU A 383 -17.79 -9.47 -22.45
N LYS A 384 -18.05 -10.48 -23.29
CA LYS A 384 -19.16 -11.43 -23.08
C LYS A 384 -19.06 -12.22 -21.77
N MET A 385 -17.84 -12.51 -21.31
CA MET A 385 -17.61 -13.19 -20.03
C MET A 385 -17.55 -12.24 -18.82
N GLY A 386 -17.70 -10.93 -19.01
CA GLY A 386 -17.69 -9.95 -17.92
C GLY A 386 -16.31 -9.56 -17.40
N LEU A 387 -15.22 -9.91 -18.11
CA LEU A 387 -13.87 -9.44 -17.79
C LEU A 387 -13.68 -7.97 -18.19
N VAL A 388 -14.24 -7.58 -19.33
CA VAL A 388 -14.18 -6.23 -19.90
C VAL A 388 -15.57 -5.62 -19.92
N SER A 389 -15.67 -4.32 -19.65
CA SER A 389 -16.96 -3.64 -19.64
C SER A 389 -17.44 -3.17 -21.02
N LYS A 390 -16.52 -2.78 -21.90
CA LYS A 390 -16.79 -2.38 -23.30
C LYS A 390 -15.60 -2.60 -24.23
N VAL A 391 -15.89 -2.88 -25.49
CA VAL A 391 -14.92 -2.94 -26.59
C VAL A 391 -15.09 -1.75 -27.53
N PHE A 392 -13.98 -1.18 -28.00
CA PHE A 392 -13.93 -0.08 -28.96
C PHE A 392 -12.94 -0.39 -30.10
N PRO A 393 -13.01 0.28 -31.26
CA PRO A 393 -11.91 0.27 -32.22
C PRO A 393 -10.59 0.67 -31.54
N ALA A 394 -9.50 -0.06 -31.82
CA ALA A 394 -8.22 0.15 -31.14
C ALA A 394 -7.70 1.59 -31.18
N ASP A 395 -7.94 2.31 -32.28
CA ASP A 395 -7.55 3.72 -32.49
C ASP A 395 -8.43 4.73 -31.73
N LYS A 396 -9.59 4.31 -31.23
CA LYS A 396 -10.53 5.13 -30.44
C LYS A 396 -10.52 4.84 -28.95
N LEU A 397 -9.88 3.74 -28.54
CA LEU A 397 -9.91 3.26 -27.16
C LEU A 397 -9.51 4.33 -26.14
N LEU A 398 -8.39 5.03 -26.36
CA LEU A 398 -7.89 6.01 -25.40
C LEU A 398 -8.83 7.22 -25.29
N ASP A 399 -9.36 7.70 -26.42
CA ASP A 399 -10.32 8.81 -26.44
C ASP A 399 -11.60 8.44 -25.66
N GLU A 400 -12.11 7.23 -25.82
CA GLU A 400 -13.30 6.73 -25.11
C GLU A 400 -13.03 6.52 -23.61
N ALA A 401 -11.83 6.06 -23.25
CA ALA A 401 -11.40 5.98 -21.86
C ALA A 401 -11.30 7.37 -21.22
N VAL A 402 -10.78 8.37 -21.93
CA VAL A 402 -10.72 9.78 -21.48
C VAL A 402 -12.13 10.34 -21.28
N LYS A 403 -13.06 10.11 -22.21
CA LYS A 403 -14.47 10.53 -22.05
C LYS A 403 -15.12 9.92 -20.81
N LEU A 404 -14.86 8.64 -20.53
CA LEU A 404 -15.33 7.99 -19.31
C LEU A 404 -14.69 8.63 -18.07
N GLY A 405 -13.38 8.85 -18.09
CA GLY A 405 -12.64 9.53 -17.02
C GLY A 405 -13.17 10.93 -16.74
N GLU A 406 -13.46 11.72 -17.76
CA GLU A 406 -14.03 13.07 -17.61
C GLU A 406 -15.42 13.02 -16.97
N LYS A 407 -16.25 12.05 -17.35
CA LYS A 407 -17.57 11.86 -16.75
C LYS A 407 -17.44 11.54 -15.27
N ILE A 408 -16.55 10.60 -14.90
CA ILE A 408 -16.29 10.26 -13.50
C ILE A 408 -15.77 11.48 -12.74
N ALA A 409 -14.77 12.17 -13.29
CA ALA A 409 -14.15 13.36 -12.69
C ALA A 409 -15.08 14.58 -12.62
N SER A 410 -16.21 14.58 -13.33
CA SER A 410 -17.25 15.62 -13.24
C SER A 410 -18.22 15.41 -12.06
N ASN A 411 -18.22 14.22 -11.45
CA ASN A 411 -18.95 13.94 -10.23
C ASN A 411 -18.13 14.38 -9.00
N SER A 412 -18.78 14.38 -7.84
CA SER A 412 -18.14 14.56 -6.54
C SER A 412 -17.06 13.49 -6.32
N GLN A 413 -15.80 13.91 -6.18
CA GLN A 413 -14.67 12.99 -6.00
C GLN A 413 -14.78 12.20 -4.70
N ILE A 414 -15.21 12.84 -3.61
CA ILE A 414 -15.42 12.18 -2.32
C ILE A 414 -16.52 11.09 -2.43
N THR A 415 -17.58 11.36 -3.19
CA THR A 415 -18.67 10.40 -3.43
C THR A 415 -18.20 9.25 -4.33
N ASN A 416 -17.38 9.52 -5.35
CA ASN A 416 -16.78 8.49 -6.19
C ASN A 416 -15.91 7.54 -5.37
N THR A 417 -15.08 8.05 -4.45
CA THR A 417 -14.26 7.24 -3.55
C THR A 417 -15.14 6.32 -2.69
N MET A 418 -16.17 6.87 -2.04
CA MET A 418 -17.11 6.08 -1.23
C MET A 418 -17.81 4.99 -2.05
N ALA A 419 -18.21 5.31 -3.28
CA ALA A 419 -18.87 4.35 -4.18
C ALA A 419 -17.91 3.23 -4.61
N LYS A 420 -16.67 3.57 -4.99
CA LYS A 420 -15.62 2.59 -5.30
C LYS A 420 -15.37 1.64 -4.14
N GLU A 421 -15.25 2.17 -2.92
CA GLU A 421 -15.05 1.36 -1.72
C GLU A 421 -16.22 0.40 -1.47
N ALA A 422 -17.47 0.89 -1.59
CA ALA A 422 -18.66 0.06 -1.44
C ALA A 422 -18.75 -1.07 -2.47
N VAL A 423 -18.38 -0.81 -3.72
CA VAL A 423 -18.32 -1.84 -4.78
C VAL A 423 -17.26 -2.89 -4.47
N ASN A 424 -16.05 -2.47 -4.07
CA ASN A 424 -14.95 -3.39 -3.79
C ASN A 424 -15.24 -4.31 -2.59
N VAL A 425 -15.92 -3.82 -1.56
CA VAL A 425 -16.31 -4.61 -0.39
C VAL A 425 -17.21 -5.81 -0.76
N ALA A 426 -17.91 -5.78 -1.89
CA ALA A 426 -18.74 -6.90 -2.35
C ALA A 426 -17.94 -8.21 -2.53
N TYR A 427 -16.62 -8.13 -2.74
CA TYR A 427 -15.74 -9.28 -2.90
C TYR A 427 -15.08 -9.76 -1.59
N GLU A 428 -15.24 -9.01 -0.51
CA GLU A 428 -14.54 -9.21 0.76
C GLU A 428 -15.48 -9.64 1.90
N THR A 429 -16.79 -9.64 1.68
CA THR A 429 -17.76 -9.94 2.73
C THR A 429 -19.03 -10.61 2.20
N THR A 430 -19.91 -11.01 3.13
CA THR A 430 -21.23 -11.55 2.79
C THR A 430 -22.17 -10.42 2.38
N LEU A 431 -23.15 -10.72 1.52
CA LEU A 431 -24.12 -9.73 1.04
C LEU A 431 -24.75 -8.90 2.18
N ARG A 432 -25.10 -9.52 3.31
CA ARG A 432 -25.71 -8.80 4.44
C ARG A 432 -24.79 -7.75 5.03
N GLU A 433 -23.52 -8.09 5.27
CA GLU A 433 -22.56 -7.13 5.83
C GLU A 433 -22.12 -6.11 4.77
N GLY A 434 -22.08 -6.48 3.48
CA GLY A 434 -21.87 -5.55 2.36
C GLY A 434 -22.97 -4.50 2.27
N LEU A 435 -24.25 -4.89 2.33
CA LEU A 435 -25.39 -3.96 2.39
C LEU A 435 -25.37 -3.08 3.66
N ARG A 436 -24.87 -3.62 4.77
CA ARG A 436 -24.68 -2.83 6.00
C ARG A 436 -23.59 -1.78 5.80
N PHE A 437 -22.46 -2.15 5.20
CA PHE A 437 -21.36 -1.25 4.87
C PHE A 437 -21.83 -0.15 3.90
N GLU A 438 -22.44 -0.53 2.78
CA GLU A 438 -23.03 0.39 1.78
C GLU A 438 -23.97 1.40 2.45
N LYS A 439 -24.88 0.94 3.31
CA LYS A 439 -25.80 1.82 4.05
C LYS A 439 -25.06 2.83 4.95
N ARG A 440 -23.96 2.42 5.60
CA ARG A 440 -23.16 3.35 6.42
C ARG A 440 -22.40 4.36 5.57
N MET A 441 -21.85 3.95 4.43
CA MET A 441 -21.24 4.86 3.47
C MET A 441 -22.26 5.86 2.93
N PHE A 442 -23.44 5.38 2.52
CA PHE A 442 -24.55 6.21 2.08
C PHE A 442 -24.98 7.22 3.15
N HIS A 443 -25.14 6.82 4.42
CA HIS A 443 -25.41 7.76 5.52
C HIS A 443 -24.29 8.80 5.67
N GLY A 444 -23.03 8.40 5.50
CA GLY A 444 -21.87 9.29 5.52
C GLY A 444 -21.95 10.41 4.47
N THR A 445 -22.52 10.13 3.29
CA THR A 445 -22.69 11.16 2.24
C THR A 445 -23.50 12.36 2.71
N PHE A 446 -24.45 12.20 3.63
CA PHE A 446 -25.30 13.30 4.13
C PHE A 446 -24.55 14.35 4.95
N ALA A 447 -23.30 14.05 5.35
CA ALA A 447 -22.40 14.97 6.02
C ALA A 447 -21.56 15.82 5.04
N THR A 448 -21.60 15.52 3.73
CA THR A 448 -20.82 16.23 2.70
C THR A 448 -21.58 17.42 2.13
N LYS A 449 -20.86 18.44 1.65
CA LYS A 449 -21.45 19.58 0.95
C LYS A 449 -21.96 19.17 -0.43
N ASP A 450 -21.23 18.27 -1.09
CA ASP A 450 -21.57 17.81 -2.43
C ASP A 450 -22.91 17.06 -2.48
N GLN A 451 -23.26 16.30 -1.43
CA GLN A 451 -24.57 15.68 -1.33
C GLN A 451 -25.69 16.73 -1.30
N LYS A 452 -25.53 17.79 -0.51
CA LYS A 452 -26.52 18.89 -0.42
C LYS A 452 -26.68 19.58 -1.78
N GLU A 453 -25.56 19.95 -2.39
CA GLU A 453 -25.53 20.59 -3.70
C GLU A 453 -26.16 19.69 -4.79
N GLY A 454 -25.81 18.41 -4.83
CA GLY A 454 -26.34 17.47 -5.81
C GLY A 454 -27.86 17.33 -5.74
N MET A 455 -28.41 17.16 -4.52
CA MET A 455 -29.86 17.05 -4.34
C MET A 455 -30.59 18.38 -4.60
N SER A 456 -30.04 19.51 -4.16
CA SER A 456 -30.62 20.84 -4.46
C SER A 456 -30.61 21.13 -5.96
N ALA A 457 -29.49 20.90 -6.64
CA ALA A 457 -29.37 21.11 -8.08
C ALA A 457 -30.37 20.27 -8.88
N PHE A 458 -30.60 19.02 -8.45
CA PHE A 458 -31.62 18.16 -9.05
C PHE A 458 -33.03 18.73 -8.86
N ALA A 459 -33.39 19.14 -7.64
CA ALA A 459 -34.70 19.74 -7.35
C ALA A 459 -34.93 21.05 -8.11
N GLU A 460 -33.87 21.84 -8.29
CA GLU A 460 -33.85 23.13 -9.01
C GLU A 460 -33.65 22.97 -10.53
N LYS A 461 -33.47 21.74 -11.04
CA LYS A 461 -33.25 21.42 -12.46
C LYS A 461 -32.04 22.15 -13.07
N ARG A 462 -30.95 22.27 -12.32
CA ARG A 462 -29.67 22.83 -12.78
C ARG A 462 -28.56 21.81 -12.67
N LYS A 463 -27.42 22.08 -13.31
CA LYS A 463 -26.21 21.26 -13.14
C LYS A 463 -25.61 21.49 -11.74
N PRO A 464 -25.22 20.44 -11.01
CA PRO A 464 -24.54 20.61 -9.73
C PRO A 464 -23.11 21.14 -9.92
N ASN A 465 -22.65 21.91 -8.95
CA ASN A 465 -21.27 22.39 -8.85
C ASN A 465 -20.59 21.81 -7.60
N PHE A 466 -19.98 20.64 -7.74
CA PHE A 466 -19.34 19.93 -6.64
C PHE A 466 -18.04 20.61 -6.21
N SER A 467 -17.88 20.75 -4.90
CA SER A 467 -16.73 21.35 -4.22
C SER A 467 -15.72 20.32 -3.71
N ASN A 468 -16.04 19.03 -3.78
CA ASN A 468 -15.25 17.91 -3.25
C ASN A 468 -15.02 18.00 -1.72
N GLN A 469 -16.06 18.41 -0.98
CA GLN A 469 -16.03 18.65 0.48
C GLN A 469 -17.14 17.90 1.22
#